data_AF-A0AA86MYJ5-F1
#
_entry.id   AF-A0AA86MYJ5-F1
#
_cell.length_a   1.000
_cell.length_b   1.000
_cell.length_c   1.000
_cell.angle_alpha   90.00
_cell.angle_beta   90.00
_cell.angle_gamma   90.00
#
_symmetry.space_group_name_H-M   'P 1'
#
loop_
_entity.id
_entity.type
_entity.pdbx_description
1 polymer ?
#
loop_
_entity_poly.entity_id
_entity_poly.type
_entity_poly.pdbx_seq_one_letter_code
_entity_poly.pdbx_strand_id
1 'polypeptide(L)'
;MRIGLWQAIVGIGVLAVALGGKPVSAADQTIPIGEIISNPAGFHRKLVRIQGRVHAIGARSGRDVTAQSLCGQDFDLEDDTGSIRVVYLVRCQGDAAKTEPARDGKVVQVEALIEAPPDNVKTSSGTEFTATALARQILPAAP
;
A
#
# COMPACT_ATOMS: atom_id res chain seq x y z
N MET A 1 47.13 -54.73 31.50
CA MET A 1 46.09 -55.74 31.85
C MET A 1 45.36 -55.25 33.10
N ARG A 2 44.02 -55.40 33.13
CA ARG A 2 43.00 -54.88 34.10
C ARG A 2 42.53 -53.45 33.76
N ILE A 3 41.49 -53.25 32.95
CA ILE A 3 40.02 -53.38 33.21
C ILE A 3 39.56 -52.48 34.35
N GLY A 4 38.81 -51.44 33.99
CA GLY A 4 38.05 -50.55 34.86
C GLY A 4 37.04 -49.78 34.00
N LEU A 5 35.93 -50.46 33.69
CA LEU A 5 34.72 -49.93 33.05
C LEU A 5 34.06 -48.88 33.97
N TRP A 6 32.92 -48.30 33.55
CA TRP A 6 32.04 -47.33 34.24
C TRP A 6 32.29 -45.87 33.80
N GLN A 7 31.53 -45.37 32.82
CA GLN A 7 30.22 -44.78 33.03
C GLN A 7 29.57 -44.39 31.69
N ALA A 8 28.30 -44.77 31.57
CA ALA A 8 27.44 -44.45 30.45
C ALA A 8 27.07 -42.96 30.47
N ILE A 9 27.23 -42.27 29.35
CA ILE A 9 26.54 -41.01 29.10
C ILE A 9 25.60 -41.25 27.92
N VAL A 10 24.35 -41.56 28.28
CA VAL A 10 23.18 -41.38 27.43
C VAL A 10 23.04 -39.88 27.22
N GLY A 11 23.54 -39.39 26.08
CA GLY A 11 23.38 -38.01 25.64
C GLY A 11 22.32 -37.93 24.55
N ILE A 12 21.08 -37.71 24.97
CA ILE A 12 19.91 -37.45 24.12
C ILE A 12 20.23 -36.32 23.14
N GLY A 13 20.08 -36.61 21.85
CA GLY A 13 20.16 -35.63 20.79
C GLY A 13 19.05 -34.60 20.92
N VAL A 14 19.42 -33.33 21.07
CA VAL A 14 18.54 -32.21 20.77
C VAL A 14 19.12 -31.53 19.54
N LEU A 15 18.62 -31.96 18.38
CA LEU A 15 18.83 -31.26 17.11
C LEU A 15 18.00 -29.97 17.19
N ALA A 16 18.62 -28.89 17.67
CA ALA A 16 18.04 -27.56 17.60
C ALA A 16 18.04 -27.11 16.14
N VAL A 17 16.98 -27.44 15.40
CA VAL A 17 16.69 -26.85 14.09
C VAL A 17 16.33 -25.40 14.35
N ALA A 18 17.32 -24.52 14.24
CA ALA A 18 17.12 -23.08 14.20
C ALA A 18 16.40 -22.73 12.90
N LEU A 19 15.06 -22.79 12.94
CA LEU A 19 14.21 -22.14 11.94
C LEU A 19 14.40 -20.64 12.09
N GLY A 20 15.33 -20.10 11.30
CA GLY A 20 15.56 -18.67 11.13
C GLY A 20 14.39 -17.98 10.41
N GLY A 21 13.22 -17.97 11.05
CA GLY A 21 12.12 -17.11 10.65
C GLY A 21 12.50 -15.67 10.96
N LYS A 22 12.99 -14.94 9.96
CA LYS A 22 13.04 -13.48 10.05
C LYS A 22 11.60 -12.99 10.27
N PRO A 23 11.32 -12.16 11.28
CA PRO A 23 10.00 -11.55 11.40
C PRO A 23 9.80 -10.68 10.15
N VAL A 24 8.93 -11.13 9.25
CA VAL A 24 8.39 -10.27 8.19
C VAL A 24 7.57 -9.23 8.93
N SER A 25 8.12 -8.02 9.04
CA SER A 25 7.41 -6.87 9.57
C SER A 25 6.19 -6.65 8.65
N ALA A 26 4.98 -6.84 9.19
CA ALA A 26 3.72 -6.73 8.47
C ALA A 26 3.42 -5.31 7.93
N ALA A 27 4.35 -4.37 8.05
CA ALA A 27 4.23 -2.98 7.63
C ALA A 27 4.68 -2.72 6.19
N ASP A 28 5.35 -3.66 5.51
CA ASP A 28 5.86 -3.49 4.14
C ASP A 28 5.08 -4.25 3.06
N GLN A 29 3.96 -4.89 3.39
CA GLN A 29 3.24 -5.69 2.40
C GLN A 29 2.43 -4.79 1.45
N THR A 30 2.73 -4.88 0.15
CA THR A 30 1.90 -4.33 -0.92
C THR A 30 0.61 -5.14 -1.02
N ILE A 31 -0.52 -4.47 -0.92
CA ILE A 31 -1.87 -5.03 -1.01
C ILE A 31 -2.30 -5.03 -2.48
N PRO A 32 -2.80 -6.15 -3.03
CA PRO A 32 -3.33 -6.19 -4.39
C PRO A 32 -4.60 -5.36 -4.49
N ILE A 33 -4.76 -4.64 -5.60
CA ILE A 33 -5.85 -3.68 -5.78
C ILE A 33 -7.22 -4.38 -5.75
N GLY A 34 -7.31 -5.59 -6.32
CA GLY A 34 -8.50 -6.41 -6.34
C GLY A 34 -9.00 -6.82 -4.94
N GLU A 35 -8.12 -6.94 -3.95
CA GLU A 35 -8.53 -7.22 -2.57
C GLU A 35 -9.26 -6.01 -1.95
N ILE A 36 -8.77 -4.80 -2.25
CA ILE A 36 -9.42 -3.56 -1.83
C ILE A 36 -10.79 -3.42 -2.50
N ILE A 37 -10.86 -3.67 -3.81
CA ILE A 37 -12.12 -3.58 -4.58
C ILE A 37 -13.13 -4.64 -4.12
N SER A 38 -12.68 -5.83 -3.73
CA SER A 38 -13.56 -6.92 -3.29
C SER A 38 -14.17 -6.68 -1.90
N ASN A 39 -13.53 -5.86 -1.05
CA ASN A 39 -14.08 -5.46 0.24
C ASN A 39 -13.73 -4.00 0.60
N PRO A 40 -14.28 -2.99 -0.12
CA PRO A 40 -13.90 -1.59 0.04
C PRO A 40 -14.09 -1.08 1.46
N ALA A 41 -15.23 -1.44 2.08
CA ALA A 41 -15.55 -1.05 3.45
C ALA A 41 -14.54 -1.62 4.47
N GLY A 42 -13.99 -2.81 4.22
CA GLY A 42 -12.93 -3.41 5.03
C GLY A 42 -11.61 -2.65 4.98
N PHE A 43 -11.39 -1.82 3.94
CA PHE A 43 -10.21 -0.97 3.80
C PHE A 43 -10.48 0.50 4.11
N HIS A 44 -11.72 0.91 4.33
CA HIS A 44 -12.05 2.30 4.61
C HIS A 44 -11.24 2.86 5.79
N ARG A 45 -10.59 4.01 5.55
CA ARG A 45 -9.71 4.73 6.46
C ARG A 45 -8.49 3.93 6.93
N LYS A 46 -8.12 2.87 6.21
CA LYS A 46 -6.85 2.16 6.41
C LYS A 46 -5.77 2.76 5.51
N LEU A 47 -4.58 2.92 6.09
CA LEU A 47 -3.38 3.25 5.34
C LEU A 47 -2.82 1.96 4.73
N VAL A 48 -2.67 1.94 3.41
CA VAL A 48 -2.23 0.78 2.64
C VAL A 48 -1.10 1.16 1.70
N ARG A 49 -0.37 0.16 1.23
CA ARG A 49 0.56 0.28 0.11
C ARG A 49 0.02 -0.53 -1.05
N ILE A 50 -0.12 0.10 -2.20
CA ILE A 50 -0.56 -0.52 -3.45
C ILE A 50 0.49 -0.24 -4.52
N GLN A 51 0.63 -1.13 -5.49
CA GLN A 51 1.57 -0.97 -6.59
C GLN A 51 0.84 -1.26 -7.89
N GLY A 52 1.12 -0.47 -8.92
CA GLY A 52 0.50 -0.68 -10.22
C GLY A 52 1.07 0.26 -11.28
N ARG A 53 0.54 0.13 -12.48
CA ARG A 53 0.82 0.98 -13.62
C ARG A 53 -0.12 2.18 -13.63
N VAL A 54 0.44 3.36 -13.84
CA VAL A 54 -0.29 4.62 -13.89
C VAL A 54 -0.94 4.81 -15.27
N HIS A 55 -2.21 5.18 -15.27
CA HIS A 55 -2.99 5.54 -16.47
C HIS A 55 -3.90 6.74 -16.21
N ALA A 56 -4.41 7.36 -17.29
CA ALA A 56 -5.49 8.36 -17.23
C ALA A 56 -5.24 9.54 -16.26
N ILE A 57 -4.07 10.18 -16.38
CA ILE A 57 -3.66 11.27 -15.49
C ILE A 57 -4.49 12.53 -15.74
N GLY A 58 -5.10 13.06 -14.68
CA GLY A 58 -5.77 14.36 -14.62
C GLY A 58 -5.05 15.32 -13.67
N ALA A 59 -5.01 16.60 -14.03
CA ALA A 59 -4.53 17.66 -13.13
C ALA A 59 -5.65 18.03 -12.14
N ARG A 60 -5.30 18.22 -10.87
CA ARG A 60 -6.23 18.61 -9.80
C ARG A 60 -5.78 19.89 -9.12
N SER A 61 -6.72 20.78 -8.89
CA SER A 61 -6.53 21.99 -8.09
C SER A 61 -7.75 22.23 -7.21
N GLY A 62 -7.55 22.91 -6.07
CA GLY A 62 -8.61 23.18 -5.12
C GLY A 62 -8.14 24.04 -3.97
N ARG A 63 -8.93 24.07 -2.90
CA ARG A 63 -8.57 24.72 -1.63
C ARG A 63 -8.86 23.77 -0.47
N ASP A 64 -8.00 23.79 0.55
CA ASP A 64 -8.26 23.07 1.79
C ASP A 64 -9.26 23.83 2.69
N VAL A 65 -9.59 23.24 3.84
CA VAL A 65 -10.52 23.82 4.83
C VAL A 65 -10.02 25.14 5.44
N THR A 66 -8.73 25.45 5.28
CA THR A 66 -8.08 26.70 5.71
C THR A 66 -7.91 27.70 4.57
N ALA A 67 -8.58 27.47 3.43
CA ALA A 67 -8.50 28.26 2.20
C ALA A 67 -7.11 28.27 1.52
N GLN A 68 -6.21 27.36 1.89
CA GLN A 68 -4.91 27.23 1.24
C GLN A 68 -5.04 26.46 -0.07
N SER A 69 -4.36 26.93 -1.12
CA SER A 69 -4.40 26.31 -2.44
C SER A 69 -3.82 24.89 -2.41
N LEU A 70 -4.59 23.94 -2.94
CA LEU A 70 -4.18 22.57 -3.20
C LEU A 70 -3.92 22.36 -4.69
N CYS A 71 -2.85 21.63 -4.98
CA CYS A 71 -2.41 21.23 -6.32
C CYS A 71 -2.07 19.74 -6.30
N GLY A 72 -2.25 19.07 -7.42
CA GLY A 72 -1.83 17.69 -7.56
C GLY A 72 -2.42 17.04 -8.79
N GLN A 73 -2.67 15.75 -8.70
CA GLN A 73 -3.14 14.95 -9.81
C GLN A 73 -4.03 13.80 -9.32
N ASP A 74 -4.90 13.35 -10.20
CA ASP A 74 -5.57 12.07 -10.07
C ASP A 74 -5.19 11.17 -11.24
N PHE A 75 -5.18 9.87 -11.03
CA PHE A 75 -4.83 8.88 -12.04
C PHE A 75 -5.42 7.53 -11.66
N ASP A 76 -5.56 6.65 -12.64
CA ASP A 76 -5.92 5.25 -12.40
C ASP A 76 -4.63 4.46 -12.17
N LEU A 77 -4.60 3.66 -11.10
CA LEU A 77 -3.51 2.74 -10.82
C LEU A 77 -4.03 1.33 -11.06
N GLU A 78 -3.38 0.60 -11.96
CA GLU A 78 -3.80 -0.73 -12.40
C GLU A 78 -2.75 -1.79 -12.06
N ASP A 79 -3.17 -2.91 -11.49
CA ASP A 79 -2.37 -4.12 -11.34
C ASP A 79 -3.10 -5.31 -12.00
N ASP A 80 -2.55 -6.51 -11.87
CA ASP A 80 -3.13 -7.72 -12.47
C ASP A 80 -4.51 -8.11 -11.87
N THR A 81 -4.91 -7.47 -10.78
CA THR A 81 -6.11 -7.80 -9.99
C THR A 81 -7.21 -6.74 -10.07
N GLY A 82 -6.90 -5.51 -10.51
CA GLY A 82 -7.88 -4.47 -10.73
C GLY A 82 -7.28 -3.08 -10.91
N SER A 83 -8.17 -2.09 -10.96
CA SER A 83 -7.81 -0.67 -11.12
C SER A 83 -8.52 0.19 -10.07
N ILE A 84 -7.79 1.13 -9.48
CA ILE A 84 -8.31 2.06 -8.47
C ILE A 84 -7.91 3.49 -8.79
N ARG A 85 -8.86 4.42 -8.59
CA ARG A 85 -8.60 5.86 -8.72
C ARG A 85 -7.74 6.32 -7.55
N VAL A 86 -6.57 6.87 -7.87
CA VAL A 86 -5.66 7.50 -6.91
C VAL A 86 -5.80 9.01 -7.02
N VAL A 87 -5.94 9.69 -5.89
CA VAL A 87 -5.95 11.15 -5.80
C VAL A 87 -4.78 11.59 -4.93
N TYR A 88 -3.90 12.41 -5.50
CA TYR A 88 -2.78 13.01 -4.80
C TYR A 88 -2.95 14.53 -4.77
N LEU A 89 -3.04 15.11 -3.57
CA LEU A 89 -3.20 16.55 -3.36
C LEU A 89 -2.22 17.05 -2.30
N VAL A 90 -1.50 18.11 -2.63
CA VAL A 90 -0.57 18.81 -1.74
C VAL A 90 -0.84 20.31 -1.77
N ARG A 91 -0.35 21.04 -0.77
CA ARG A 91 -0.38 22.50 -0.81
C ARG A 91 0.54 23.00 -1.92
N CYS A 92 0.03 23.84 -2.81
CA CYS A 92 0.77 24.33 -4.00
C CYS A 92 2.09 25.05 -3.67
N GLN A 93 2.25 25.53 -2.42
CA GLN A 93 3.42 26.27 -1.94
C GLN A 93 4.14 25.58 -0.76
N GLY A 94 3.81 24.33 -0.45
CA GLY A 94 4.55 23.53 0.54
C GLY A 94 5.74 22.79 -0.10
N ASP A 95 6.53 22.09 0.70
CA ASP A 95 7.64 21.19 0.30
C ASP A 95 7.19 20.05 -0.66
N ALA A 96 6.71 20.42 -1.85
CA ALA A 96 6.20 19.55 -2.91
C ALA A 96 7.32 18.70 -3.56
N ALA A 97 8.51 18.68 -2.97
CA ALA A 97 9.73 18.14 -3.55
C ALA A 97 9.98 16.65 -3.27
N LYS A 98 9.08 15.93 -2.61
CA LYS A 98 9.32 14.51 -2.24
C LYS A 98 8.53 13.48 -3.04
N THR A 99 7.67 13.89 -3.96
CA THR A 99 6.84 12.94 -4.69
C THR A 99 7.00 13.18 -6.17
N GLU A 100 7.65 12.22 -6.84
CA GLU A 100 7.76 12.22 -8.29
C GLU A 100 6.34 12.26 -8.89
N PRO A 101 6.07 13.17 -9.85
CA PRO A 101 4.78 13.22 -10.50
C PRO A 101 4.52 11.87 -11.17
N ALA A 102 3.33 11.31 -10.97
CA ALA A 102 2.96 10.05 -11.62
C ALA A 102 2.96 10.30 -13.14
N ARG A 103 3.61 9.41 -13.90
CA ARG A 103 3.73 9.49 -15.35
C ARG A 103 3.02 8.31 -15.98
N ASP A 104 2.34 8.55 -17.09
CA ASP A 104 1.57 7.51 -17.79
C ASP A 104 2.48 6.33 -18.15
N GLY A 105 1.97 5.12 -17.95
CA GLY A 105 2.67 3.87 -18.20
C GLY A 105 3.75 3.50 -17.18
N LYS A 106 4.09 4.34 -16.20
CA LYS A 106 5.06 3.99 -15.15
C LYS A 106 4.45 3.11 -14.08
N VAL A 107 5.25 2.17 -13.59
CA VAL A 107 4.92 1.38 -12.40
C VAL A 107 5.39 2.14 -11.17
N VAL A 108 4.47 2.38 -10.23
CA VAL A 108 4.72 3.12 -8.99
C VAL A 108 4.13 2.38 -7.81
N GLN A 109 4.71 2.60 -6.63
CA GLN A 109 4.14 2.19 -5.36
C GLN A 109 3.52 3.42 -4.70
N VAL A 110 2.28 3.29 -4.24
CA VAL A 110 1.51 4.37 -3.61
C VAL A 110 1.20 3.98 -2.18
N GLU A 111 1.59 4.84 -1.24
CA GLU A 111 1.08 4.77 0.12
C GLU A 111 -0.17 5.66 0.21
N ALA A 112 -1.32 5.06 0.45
CA ALA A 112 -2.61 5.74 0.37
C ALA A 112 -3.55 5.40 1.52
N LEU A 113 -4.38 6.37 1.90
CA LEU A 113 -5.54 6.16 2.75
C LEU A 113 -6.74 5.79 1.86
N ILE A 114 -7.38 4.65 2.11
CA ILE A 114 -8.54 4.25 1.30
C ILE A 114 -9.82 4.93 1.80
N GLU A 115 -10.48 5.67 0.93
CA GLU A 115 -11.80 6.24 1.15
C GLU A 115 -12.85 5.40 0.43
N ALA A 116 -13.66 4.69 1.21
CA ALA A 116 -14.70 3.77 0.75
C ALA A 116 -15.83 3.78 1.80
N PRO A 117 -16.59 4.88 1.90
CA PRO A 117 -17.67 4.98 2.88
C PRO A 117 -18.68 3.83 2.70
N PRO A 118 -19.23 3.28 3.79
CA PRO A 118 -20.04 2.05 3.76
C PRO A 118 -21.43 2.22 3.13
N ASP A 119 -21.75 3.38 2.58
CA ASP A 119 -23.11 3.71 2.15
C ASP A 119 -23.20 4.02 0.66
N ASN A 120 -24.31 3.55 0.09
CA ASN A 120 -24.77 3.61 -1.31
C ASN A 120 -25.03 5.04 -1.80
N VAL A 121 -24.11 5.96 -1.56
CA VAL A 121 -24.23 7.32 -2.08
C VAL A 121 -24.10 7.17 -3.60
N LYS A 122 -25.17 7.31 -4.36
CA LYS A 122 -25.02 7.48 -5.80
C LYS A 122 -24.47 8.88 -5.99
N THR A 123 -23.25 9.00 -6.51
CA THR A 123 -22.79 10.30 -7.01
C THR A 123 -23.81 10.78 -8.07
N SER A 124 -23.97 12.09 -8.27
CA SER A 124 -24.87 12.64 -9.31
C SER A 124 -24.50 12.18 -10.73
N SER A 125 -23.37 11.49 -10.89
CA SER A 125 -22.88 10.83 -12.09
C SER A 125 -23.39 9.39 -12.27
N GLY A 126 -24.13 8.82 -11.31
CA GLY A 126 -24.63 7.44 -11.36
C GLY A 126 -23.58 6.36 -11.05
N THR A 127 -22.33 6.73 -10.81
CA THR A 127 -21.26 5.81 -10.43
C THR A 127 -21.36 5.49 -8.94
N GLU A 128 -21.42 4.20 -8.60
CA GLU A 128 -21.20 3.70 -7.24
C GLU A 128 -19.88 4.26 -6.68
N PHE A 129 -19.77 4.47 -5.37
CA PHE A 129 -18.48 4.81 -4.76
C PHE A 129 -17.55 3.61 -4.90
N THR A 130 -16.82 3.57 -6.00
CA THR A 130 -15.58 2.81 -6.08
C THR A 130 -14.61 3.41 -5.07
N ALA A 131 -13.94 2.53 -4.31
CA ALA A 131 -12.90 2.94 -3.36
C ALA A 131 -11.95 3.94 -4.03
N THR A 132 -11.63 5.04 -3.33
CA THR A 132 -10.65 6.01 -3.80
C THR A 132 -9.41 5.94 -2.91
N ALA A 133 -8.23 5.87 -3.51
CA ALA A 133 -6.97 5.88 -2.79
C ALA A 133 -6.46 7.32 -2.68
N LEU A 134 -6.51 7.91 -1.47
CA LEU A 134 -5.90 9.20 -1.19
C LEU A 134 -4.41 9.03 -0.94
N ALA A 135 -3.60 9.30 -1.96
CA ALA A 135 -2.16 9.14 -1.88
C ALA A 135 -1.56 10.14 -0.88
N ARG A 136 -0.74 9.62 0.03
CA ARG A 136 0.16 10.42 0.89
C ARG A 136 1.55 10.51 0.28
N GLN A 137 1.96 9.47 -0.44
CA GLN A 137 3.26 9.38 -1.06
C GLN A 137 3.20 8.47 -2.29
N ILE A 138 3.90 8.87 -3.34
CA ILE A 138 4.14 8.06 -4.55
C ILE A 138 5.65 7.80 -4.61
N LEU A 139 6.01 6.53 -4.69
CA LEU A 139 7.37 6.02 -4.73
C LEU A 139 7.61 5.33 -6.07
N PRO A 140 8.83 5.40 -6.62
CA PRO A 140 9.23 4.48 -7.68
C PRO A 140 9.03 3.03 -7.18
N ALA A 141 8.46 2.16 -8.01
CA ALA A 141 8.47 0.74 -7.70
C ALA A 141 9.93 0.25 -7.62
N ALA A 142 10.23 -0.57 -6.62
CA ALA A 142 11.56 -1.18 -6.51
C ALA A 142 11.87 -2.02 -7.78
N PRO A 143 13.14 -2.06 -8.23
CA PRO A 143 13.55 -2.86 -9.38
C PRO A 143 13.39 -4.37 -9.15
#